data_AF-A0A7W4IWU5-F1
#
_entry.id   AF-A0A7W4IWU5-F1
#
_cell.length_a   1.000
_cell.length_b   1.000
_cell.length_c   1.000
_cell.angle_alpha   90.00
_cell.angle_beta   90.00
_cell.angle_gamma   90.00
#
_symmetry.space_group_name_H-M   'P 1'
#
loop_
_entity.id
_entity.type
_entity.pdbx_description
1 polymer ?
#
loop_
_entity_poly.entity_id
_entity_poly.type
_entity_poly.pdbx_seq_one_letter_code
_entity_poly.pdbx_strand_id
1 'polypeptide(L)' 'MAQDAGISRTTVNRLMRRGALERVKIGNATRITAESYRTWIASLSRTSAA' A
#
# COMPACT_ATOMS: atom_id res chain seq x y z
N MET A 1 -5.79 -4.80 6.21
CA MET A 1 -4.83 -4.07 5.35
C MET A 1 -3.83 -4.94 4.57
N ALA A 2 -3.98 -6.26 4.52
CA ALA A 2 -3.30 -7.11 3.50
C ALA A 2 -4.29 -7.98 2.70
N GLN A 3 -5.50 -8.20 3.24
CA GLN A 3 -6.52 -9.05 2.64
C GLN A 3 -7.24 -8.41 1.44
N ASP A 4 -7.28 -7.08 1.38
CA ASP A 4 -8.08 -6.33 0.41
C ASP A 4 -7.42 -6.22 -0.98
N ALA A 5 -6.09 -6.37 -1.04
CA ALA A 5 -5.31 -6.32 -2.28
C ALA A 5 -4.62 -7.65 -2.64
N GLY A 6 -4.83 -8.71 -1.84
CA GLY A 6 -4.20 -10.02 -2.06
C GLY A 6 -2.66 -10.03 -2.01
N ILE A 7 -2.01 -8.94 -1.60
CA ILE A 7 -0.54 -8.83 -1.60
C ILE A 7 0.09 -9.26 -0.28
N SER A 8 1.20 -9.99 -0.38
CA SER A 8 1.98 -10.43 0.77
C SER A 8 2.57 -9.26 1.56
N ARG A 9 2.76 -9.45 2.88
CA ARG A 9 3.33 -8.44 3.77
C ARG A 9 4.73 -7.97 3.34
N THR A 10 5.50 -8.84 2.69
CA THR A 10 6.79 -8.53 2.08
C THR A 10 6.67 -7.50 0.95
N THR A 11 5.65 -7.66 0.10
CA THR A 11 5.35 -6.73 -0.99
C THR A 11 4.96 -5.36 -0.44
N VAL A 12 4.10 -5.32 0.59
CA VAL A 12 3.74 -4.09 1.29
C VAL A 12 4.99 -3.37 1.83
N ASN A 13 5.88 -4.09 2.51
CA ASN A 13 7.13 -3.52 3.02
C ASN A 13 8.04 -2.99 1.90
N ARG A 14 8.12 -3.70 0.76
CA ARG A 14 8.90 -3.24 -0.41
C ARG A 14 8.30 -1.97 -1.01
N LEU A 15 6.97 -1.87 -1.11
CA LEU A 15 6.27 -0.68 -1.60
C LEU A 15 6.49 0.52 -0.68
N MET A 16 6.44 0.31 0.63
CA MET A 16 6.81 1.34 1.61
C MET A 16 8.27 1.80 1.44
N ARG A 17 9.22 0.89 1.24
CA ARG A 17 10.64 1.24 1.03
C ARG A 17 10.88 2.00 -0.28
N ARG A 18 10.07 1.74 -1.31
CA ARG A 18 10.09 2.47 -2.59
C ARG A 18 9.40 3.83 -2.55
N GLY A 19 8.73 4.18 -1.45
CA GLY A 19 7.94 5.43 -1.33
C GLY A 19 6.59 5.38 -2.04
N ALA A 20 6.16 4.21 -2.53
CA ALA A 20 4.87 4.04 -3.19
C ALA A 20 3.69 4.00 -2.22
N LEU A 21 3.96 3.74 -0.94
CA LEU A 21 2.98 3.79 0.15
C LEU A 21 3.51 4.64 1.29
N GLU A 22 2.77 5.69 1.63
CA GLU A 22 3.06 6.52 2.79
C GLU A 22 2.67 5.79 4.05
N ARG A 23 3.64 5.71 4.98
CA ARG A 23 3.45 5.08 6.28
C ARG A 23 3.52 6.11 7.38
N VAL A 24 2.63 5.94 8.36
CA VAL A 24 2.64 6.68 9.61
C VAL A 24 2.87 5.69 10.75
N LYS A 25 3.75 6.06 11.67
CA LYS A 25 3.98 5.29 12.89
C LYS A 25 3.03 5.82 13.96
N ILE A 26 2.07 4.99 14.37
CA ILE A 26 1.11 5.31 15.43
C ILE A 26 1.40 4.37 16.59
N GLY A 27 2.04 4.91 17.62
CA GLY A 27 2.57 4.11 18.74
C GLY A 27 3.58 3.06 18.27
N ASN A 28 3.31 1.79 18.59
CA ASN A 28 4.15 0.66 18.15
C ASN A 28 3.71 0.06 16.80
N ALA A 29 2.63 0.56 16.20
CA ALA A 29 2.11 0.05 14.94
C ALA A 29 2.53 0.94 13.77
N THR A 30 3.03 0.32 12.70
CA THR A 30 3.15 0.98 11.39
C THR A 30 1.82 0.86 10.65
N ARG A 31 1.27 1.99 10.23
CA ARG A 31 0.02 2.09 9.48
C ARG A 31 0.28 2.77 8.13
N ILE A 32 -0.55 2.47 7.15
CA ILE A 32 -0.54 3.12 5.83
C ILE A 32 -1.68 4.13 5.83
N THR A 33 -1.46 5.33 5.29
CA THR A 33 -2.55 6.31 5.18
C THR A 33 -3.61 5.81 4.20
N ALA A 34 -4.89 6.07 4.50
CA ALA A 34 -5.98 5.62 3.64
C ALA A 34 -5.91 6.23 2.24
N GLU A 35 -5.50 7.50 2.15
CA GLU A 35 -5.31 8.19 0.87
C GLU A 35 -4.21 7.56 0.03
N SER A 36 -3.02 7.32 0.60
CA SER A 36 -1.92 6.68 -0.13
C SER A 36 -2.30 5.28 -0.61
N TYR A 37 -2.99 4.51 0.23
CA TYR A 37 -3.51 3.19 -0.15
C TYR A 37 -4.51 3.27 -1.32
N ARG A 38 -5.46 4.22 -1.28
CA ARG A 38 -6.44 4.42 -2.36
C ARG A 38 -5.79 4.84 -3.67
N THR A 39 -4.84 5.77 -3.63
CA THR A 39 -4.07 6.20 -4.82
C THR A 39 -3.32 5.03 -5.43
N TRP A 40 -2.70 4.20 -4.59
CA TRP A 40 -1.99 3.01 -5.05
C TRP A 40 -2.94 1.97 -5.70
N ILE A 41 -4.08 1.68 -5.09
CA ILE A 41 -5.10 0.79 -5.68
C ILE A 41 -5.62 1.34 -7.02
N ALA A 42 -5.89 2.64 -7.11
CA ALA A 42 -6.32 3.27 -8.35
C ALA A 42 -5.27 3.15 -9.47
N SER A 43 -3.98 3.22 -9.13
CA SER A 43 -2.89 2.98 -10.07
C SER A 43 -2.82 1.55 -10.58
N LEU A 44 -3.19 0.56 -9.75
CA LEU A 44 -3.25 -0.84 -10.17
C LEU A 44 -4.39 -1.10 -11.14
N SER A 45 -5.57 -0.54 -10.88
CA SER A 45 -6.75 -0.67 -11.75
C SER A 45 -6.48 -0.10 -13.16
N ARG A 46 -5.73 1.01 -13.25
CA ARG A 46 -5.29 1.57 -14.55
C ARG A 46 -4.38 0.62 -15.34
N THR A 47 -3.69 -0.31 -14.67
CA THR A 47 -2.77 -1.25 -15.31
C THR A 47 -3.49 -2.51 -15.83
N SER A 48 -4.72 -2.80 -15.40
CA SER A 48 -5.45 -4.02 -15.80
C SER A 48 -6.22 -3.91 -17.13
N ALA A 49 -5.96 -2.87 -17.93
CA ALA A 49 -6.60 -2.62 -19.23
C ALA A 49 -5.62 -2.67 -20.42
N ALA A 50 -4.52 -3.43 -20.30
CA ALA A 50 -3.56 -3.67 -21.38
C ALA A 50 -3.46 -5.16 -21.71
#